data_AF-A0A929URN4-F1
#
_entry.id   AF-A0A929URN4-F1
#
_cell.length_a   1.000
_cell.length_b   1.000
_cell.length_c   1.000
_cell.angle_alpha   90.00
_cell.angle_beta   90.00
_cell.angle_gamma   90.00
#
_symmetry.space_group_name_H-M   'P 1'
#
loop_
_entity.id
_entity.type
_entity.pdbx_description
1 polymer ?
#
loop_
_entity_poly.entity_id
_entity_poly.type
_entity_poly.pdbx_seq_one_letter_code
_entity_poly.pdbx_strand_id
1 'polypeptide(L)'
;MKELTLKYGCNPNQKPSRVYMEDGSDLPITVLNGHPGYINLLDALNGWQLVSELKTSCQLPSATSFKHVSPAGAALGLPLSDTEAKVYCVEEPL
;
A
#
# COMPACT_ATOMS: atom_id res chain seq x y z
N MET A 1 -13.72 5.39 -12.70
CA MET A 1 -12.53 5.67 -13.54
C MET A 1 -12.14 4.34 -14.19
N LYS A 2 -12.27 4.19 -15.52
CA LYS A 2 -12.05 2.90 -16.20
C LYS A 2 -10.58 2.50 -16.37
N GLU A 3 -9.70 3.48 -16.52
CA GLU A 3 -8.26 3.28 -16.61
C GLU A 3 -7.51 4.47 -16.02
N LEU A 4 -6.26 4.23 -15.65
CA LEU A 4 -5.35 5.23 -15.12
C LEU A 4 -4.00 5.13 -15.85
N THR A 5 -3.63 6.20 -16.56
CA THR A 5 -2.28 6.35 -17.12
C THR A 5 -1.27 6.50 -15.98
N LEU A 6 -0.14 5.81 -16.10
CA LEU A 6 0.93 5.81 -15.11
C LEU A 6 2.13 6.60 -15.63
N LYS A 7 3.00 7.05 -14.71
CA LYS A 7 4.20 7.81 -15.03
C LYS A 7 5.12 7.10 -16.05
N TYR A 8 5.30 5.79 -15.87
CA TYR A 8 6.02 4.82 -16.72
C TYR A 8 5.77 3.39 -16.17
N GLY A 9 6.34 2.36 -16.81
CA GLY A 9 6.31 0.96 -16.37
C GLY A 9 7.24 0.70 -15.16
N CYS A 10 7.93 -0.44 -15.13
CA CYS A 10 8.89 -0.72 -14.05
C CYS A 10 10.07 0.27 -14.05
N ASN A 11 10.48 0.77 -15.23
CA ASN A 11 11.61 1.67 -15.43
C ASN A 11 11.20 2.89 -16.29
N PRO A 12 11.91 4.04 -16.19
CA PRO A 12 11.54 5.28 -16.88
C PRO A 12 11.41 5.19 -18.41
N ASN A 13 12.14 4.29 -19.05
CA ASN A 13 12.13 4.06 -20.49
C ASN A 13 10.91 3.26 -20.97
N GLN A 14 10.14 2.64 -20.06
CA GLN A 14 8.99 1.81 -20.41
C GLN A 14 7.72 2.67 -20.46
N LYS A 15 7.47 3.29 -21.61
CA LYS A 15 6.29 4.13 -21.88
C LYS A 15 5.63 3.71 -23.20
N PRO A 16 4.29 3.83 -23.35
CA PRO A 16 3.32 4.22 -22.32
C PRO A 16 3.08 3.11 -21.28
N SER A 17 2.39 3.45 -20.18
CA SER A 17 2.00 2.51 -19.13
C SER A 17 0.65 2.93 -18.55
N ARG A 18 -0.21 1.95 -18.24
CA ARG A 18 -1.56 2.15 -17.70
C ARG A 18 -2.01 0.97 -16.86
N VAL A 19 -3.00 1.19 -15.98
CA VAL A 19 -3.77 0.14 -15.29
C VAL A 19 -5.24 0.27 -15.68
N TYR A 20 -5.91 -0.87 -15.86
CA TYR A 20 -7.32 -0.96 -16.27
C TYR A 20 -7.91 -2.30 -15.79
N MET A 21 -9.24 -2.40 -15.77
CA MET A 21 -9.94 -3.67 -15.55
C MET A 21 -10.25 -4.33 -16.89
N GLU A 22 -9.97 -5.63 -17.04
CA GLU A 22 -10.14 -6.38 -18.30
C GLU A 22 -11.60 -6.38 -18.79
N ASP A 23 -12.55 -6.45 -17.85
CA ASP A 23 -13.99 -6.42 -18.11
C ASP A 23 -14.55 -5.02 -18.42
N GLY A 24 -13.68 -3.99 -18.42
CA GLY A 24 -14.07 -2.60 -18.68
C GLY A 24 -14.84 -1.92 -17.55
N SER A 25 -14.90 -2.55 -16.37
CA SER A 25 -15.44 -1.95 -15.14
C SER A 25 -14.56 -0.81 -14.63
N ASP A 26 -15.07 -0.10 -13.61
CA ASP A 26 -14.30 0.94 -12.94
C ASP A 26 -13.18 0.34 -12.08
N LEU A 27 -12.02 1.02 -12.06
CA LEU A 27 -10.92 0.68 -11.17
C LEU A 27 -11.40 0.72 -9.70
N PRO A 28 -11.02 -0.27 -8.87
CA PRO A 28 -11.37 -0.30 -7.44
C PRO A 28 -10.50 0.65 -6.61
N ILE A 29 -9.87 1.64 -7.24
CA ILE A 29 -9.02 2.64 -6.59
C ILE A 29 -9.37 4.04 -7.09
N THR A 30 -9.20 5.04 -6.24
CA THR A 30 -9.32 6.45 -6.60
C THR A 30 -8.08 7.19 -6.13
N VAL A 31 -7.46 7.98 -7.02
CA VAL A 31 -6.32 8.83 -6.66
C VAL A 31 -6.84 10.11 -6.04
N LEU A 32 -6.68 10.26 -4.73
CA LEU A 32 -7.07 11.49 -4.02
C LEU A 32 -6.00 12.59 -4.09
N ASN A 33 -4.72 12.19 -4.20
CA ASN A 33 -3.60 13.12 -4.32
C ASN A 33 -2.41 12.46 -5.03
N GLY A 34 -1.62 13.26 -5.74
CA GLY A 34 -0.42 12.80 -6.44
C GLY A 34 -0.68 12.01 -7.72
N HIS A 35 0.32 11.24 -8.17
CA HIS A 35 0.26 10.46 -9.40
C HIS A 35 1.06 9.15 -9.25
N PRO A 36 0.39 7.99 -9.02
CA PRO A 36 1.07 6.74 -8.71
C PRO A 36 1.83 6.17 -9.90
N GLY A 37 3.00 5.57 -9.63
CA GLY A 37 3.77 4.79 -10.60
C GLY A 37 3.38 3.31 -10.61
N TYR A 38 3.89 2.57 -11.60
CA TYR A 38 3.67 1.12 -11.74
C TYR A 38 4.03 0.34 -10.47
N ILE A 39 5.23 0.56 -9.93
CA ILE A 39 5.70 -0.12 -8.71
C ILE A 39 4.87 0.29 -7.49
N ASN A 40 4.39 1.54 -7.42
CA ASN A 40 3.53 1.97 -6.31
C ASN A 40 2.23 1.19 -6.27
N LEU A 41 1.63 0.88 -7.42
CA LEU A 41 0.43 0.05 -7.46
C LEU A 41 0.72 -1.39 -7.05
N LEU A 42 1.87 -1.96 -7.44
CA LEU A 42 2.27 -3.29 -6.99
C LEU A 42 2.44 -3.34 -5.47
N ASP A 43 3.13 -2.36 -4.87
CA ASP A 43 3.28 -2.26 -3.42
C ASP A 43 1.92 -2.07 -2.73
N ALA A 44 1.08 -1.15 -3.23
CA ALA A 44 -0.20 -0.82 -2.61
C ALA A 44 -1.21 -1.98 -2.68
N LEU A 45 -1.31 -2.67 -3.82
CA LEU A 45 -2.27 -3.78 -3.98
C LEU A 45 -1.89 -5.01 -3.16
N ASN A 46 -0.59 -5.31 -3.03
CA ASN A 46 -0.14 -6.38 -2.12
C ASN A 46 -0.30 -5.98 -0.66
N GLY A 47 0.06 -4.73 -0.30
CA GLY A 47 -0.10 -4.22 1.06
C GLY A 47 -1.56 -4.19 1.52
N TRP A 48 -2.48 -3.79 0.63
CA TRP A 48 -3.92 -3.78 0.91
C TRP A 48 -4.47 -5.16 1.22
N GLN A 49 -4.12 -6.17 0.42
CA GLN A 49 -4.57 -7.55 0.65
C GLN A 49 -4.06 -8.07 2.00
N LEU A 50 -2.77 -7.87 2.30
CA LEU A 50 -2.17 -8.30 3.55
C LEU A 50 -2.92 -7.73 4.77
N VAL A 51 -3.15 -6.40 4.81
CA VAL A 51 -3.84 -5.79 5.96
C VAL A 51 -5.33 -6.12 6.00
N SER A 52 -5.97 -6.33 4.84
CA SER A 52 -7.38 -6.74 4.78
C SER A 52 -7.58 -8.14 5.37
N GLU A 53 -6.68 -9.07 5.07
CA GLU A 53 -6.70 -10.42 5.62
C GLU A 53 -6.36 -10.45 7.11
N LEU A 54 -5.36 -9.67 7.55
CA LEU A 54 -5.04 -9.51 8.97
C LEU A 54 -6.23 -8.94 9.75
N LYS A 55 -6.86 -7.88 9.25
CA LYS A 55 -8.04 -7.27 9.86
C LYS A 55 -9.19 -8.27 9.99
N THR A 56 -9.45 -9.04 8.93
CA THR A 56 -10.54 -10.04 8.91
C THR A 56 -10.27 -11.17 9.89
N SER A 57 -9.02 -11.67 9.93
CA SER A 57 -8.64 -12.84 10.73
C SER A 57 -8.49 -12.51 12.21
N CYS A 58 -7.89 -11.36 12.53
CA CYS A 58 -7.55 -10.98 13.90
C CYS A 58 -8.57 -10.01 14.53
N GLN A 59 -9.48 -9.45 13.74
CA GLN A 59 -10.46 -8.43 14.13
C GLN A 59 -9.87 -7.12 14.70
N LEU A 60 -8.55 -6.97 14.70
CA LEU A 60 -7.82 -5.79 15.15
C LEU A 60 -7.41 -4.90 13.98
N PRO A 61 -7.25 -3.58 14.18
CA PRO A 61 -6.56 -2.72 13.21
C PRO A 61 -5.19 -3.32 12.84
N SER A 62 -4.75 -3.12 11.61
CA SER A 62 -3.46 -3.62 11.12
C SER A 62 -2.83 -2.64 10.15
N ALA A 63 -1.51 -2.65 10.09
CA ALA A 63 -0.73 -1.82 9.19
C ALA A 63 0.40 -2.62 8.55
N THR A 64 0.87 -2.16 7.39
CA THR A 64 2.05 -2.72 6.72
C THR A 64 2.85 -1.63 6.02
N SER A 65 4.16 -1.83 5.97
CA SER A 65 5.12 -1.02 5.23
C SER A 65 5.73 -1.89 4.14
N PHE A 66 5.53 -1.54 2.88
CA PHE A 66 6.02 -2.29 1.73
C PHE A 66 7.23 -1.61 1.08
N LYS A 67 8.15 -2.45 0.58
CA LYS A 67 9.28 -2.02 -0.22
C LYS A 67 9.63 -3.11 -1.23
N HIS A 68 9.73 -2.74 -2.51
CA HIS A 68 10.07 -3.69 -3.57
C HIS A 68 9.13 -4.92 -3.60
N VAL A 69 7.83 -4.65 -3.51
CA VAL A 69 6.76 -5.64 -3.63
C VAL A 69 6.75 -6.68 -2.49
N SER A 70 7.47 -6.40 -1.40
CA SER A 70 7.51 -7.25 -0.20
C SER A 70 7.28 -6.41 1.06
N PRO A 71 6.66 -6.97 2.11
CA PRO A 71 6.51 -6.28 3.38
C PRO A 71 7.89 -6.13 4.03
N ALA A 72 8.31 -4.88 4.24
CA ALA A 72 9.41 -4.56 5.15
C ALA A 72 8.97 -4.68 6.61
N GLY A 73 7.67 -4.49 6.88
CA GLY A 73 7.05 -4.72 8.18
C GLY A 73 5.53 -4.85 8.08
N ALA A 74 4.92 -5.57 9.02
CA ALA A 74 3.47 -5.67 9.19
C ALA A 74 3.14 -5.93 10.65
N ALA A 75 2.06 -5.34 11.15
CA ALA A 75 1.69 -5.46 12.56
C ALA A 75 0.18 -5.30 12.78
N LEU A 76 -0.29 -5.84 13.91
CA LEU A 76 -1.60 -5.53 14.49
C LEU A 76 -1.46 -4.31 15.41
N GLY A 77 -2.55 -3.56 15.59
CA GLY A 77 -2.62 -2.37 16.46
C GLY A 77 -2.68 -2.73 17.94
N LEU A 78 -1.60 -3.28 18.48
CA LEU A 78 -1.41 -3.54 19.91
C LEU A 78 -0.73 -2.33 20.58
N PRO A 79 -0.99 -2.09 21.88
CA PRO A 79 -0.30 -1.04 22.62
C PRO A 79 1.19 -1.33 22.68
N LEU A 80 2.00 -0.30 22.47
CA LEU A 80 3.45 -0.37 22.62
C LEU A 80 3.84 -0.22 24.10
N SER A 81 4.85 -0.95 24.52
CA SER A 81 5.59 -0.64 25.75
C SER A 81 6.47 0.61 25.55
N ASP A 82 6.89 1.24 26.65
CA ASP A 82 7.81 2.38 26.62
C ASP A 82 9.12 2.08 25.86
N THR A 83 9.61 0.84 25.95
CA THR A 83 10.80 0.41 25.21
C THR A 83 10.53 0.28 23.72
N GLU A 84 9.39 -0.26 23.31
CA GLU A 84 9.03 -0.37 21.89
C GLU A 84 8.79 1.01 21.27
N ALA A 85 8.13 1.92 22.00
CA ALA A 85 7.92 3.30 21.56
C ALA A 85 9.26 4.03 21.30
N LYS A 86 10.26 3.82 22.15
CA LYS A 86 11.65 4.27 21.95
C LYS A 86 12.28 3.67 20.70
N VAL A 87 12.19 2.36 20.53
CA VAL A 87 12.77 1.64 19.37
C VAL A 87 12.14 2.11 18.06
N TYR A 88 10.85 2.44 18.06
CA TYR A 88 10.12 2.93 16.89
C TYR A 88 10.14 4.46 16.74
N CYS A 89 10.82 5.18 17.64
CA CYS A 89 10.96 6.64 17.61
C CYS A 89 9.60 7.39 17.65
N VAL A 90 8.66 6.92 18.47
CA VAL A 90 7.29 7.48 18.61
C VAL A 90 6.92 7.76 20.07
N GLU A 91 7.89 8.18 20.88
CA GLU A 91 7.69 8.46 22.30
C GLU A 91 6.73 9.63 22.56
N GLU A 92 6.68 10.61 21.65
CA GLU A 92 5.72 11.73 21.72
C GLU A 92 4.46 11.42 20.89
N PRO A 93 3.25 11.62 21.45
CA PRO A 93 2.03 11.48 20.67
C PRO A 93 1.95 12.58 19.58
N LEU A 94 1.44 12.18 18.40
CA LEU A 94 1.16 13.07 17.26
C LEU A 94 0.09 14.12 17.57
#